data_AF-A0A9P4NFT9-F1
#
_entry.id   AF-A0A9P4NFT9-F1
#
_cell.length_a   1.000
_cell.length_b   1.000
_cell.length_c   1.000
_cell.angle_alpha   90.00
_cell.angle_beta   90.00
_cell.angle_gamma   90.00
#
_symmetry.space_group_name_H-M   'P 1'
#
loop_
_entity.id
_entity.type
_entity.pdbx_description
1 polymer ?
#
loop_
_entity_poly.entity_id
_entity_poly.type
_entity_poly.pdbx_seq_one_letter_code
_entity_poly.pdbx_strand_id
1 'polypeptide(L)'
;MSATRRLPQITALLGGVALSLAAMAKPTLRFNAGSVLGVNVPGGTWRLLALVLALVNLKNWPFVWHYRLFKSLIYHLFIQPTTLTPSSLFSPLITTSHTPIAETDYNFHKSNSTYFTDLDISRTHLVTALLKQGIRGEKRREAMTEEEWFAAATEPGNLLIALGAVSCHFHREIAPYRRYEIWTRLLTWDRKWLYIVSHFVEAGAFVPEGYALQPWKKVRGKWEDLSESDRKALERKVFASSIAKYVVKKGRLTVPPEMALERAMMLPPRPTGTKVDGESAENADGDGESPSKMVLEESLFAEDVKGDYWTWERVQEERKNGLKLAEAYDSLEGLKGVFAGGEGVAMGQYDDLIFGW
;
A
#
# COMPACT_ATOMS: atom_id res chain seq x y z
N MET A 1 18.77 17.60 13.50
CA MET A 1 20.07 16.90 13.34
C MET A 1 21.18 17.92 13.13
N SER A 2 22.31 17.84 13.85
CA SER A 2 23.36 18.87 13.77
C SER A 2 24.09 18.90 12.41
N ALA A 3 24.43 20.10 11.95
CA ALA A 3 25.09 20.36 10.67
C ALA A 3 26.49 19.70 10.55
N THR A 4 27.18 19.52 11.68
CA THR A 4 28.54 18.96 11.74
C THR A 4 28.68 17.58 11.10
N ARG A 5 27.63 16.75 11.10
CA ARG A 5 27.64 15.43 10.45
C ARG A 5 27.46 15.47 8.92
N ARG A 6 26.96 16.57 8.34
CA ARG A 6 26.87 16.73 6.88
C ARG A 6 28.17 17.27 6.28
N LEU A 7 28.95 18.03 7.05
CA LEU A 7 30.17 18.68 6.59
C LEU A 7 31.14 17.73 5.85
N PRO A 8 31.62 16.61 6.43
CA PRO A 8 32.58 15.73 5.75
C PRO A 8 32.02 15.04 4.50
N GLN A 9 30.69 14.81 4.45
CA GLN A 9 30.04 14.27 3.24
C GLN A 9 30.02 15.31 2.12
N ILE A 10 29.78 16.59 2.45
CA ILE A 10 29.84 17.70 1.51
C ILE A 10 31.29 17.95 1.06
N THR A 11 32.28 17.91 1.96
CA THR A 11 33.70 18.08 1.59
C THR A 11 34.18 16.94 0.68
N ALA A 12 33.78 15.69 0.96
CA ALA A 12 34.10 14.55 0.10
C ALA A 12 33.43 14.66 -1.28
N LEU A 13 32.17 15.12 -1.34
CA LEU A 13 31.47 15.34 -2.61
C LEU A 13 32.13 16.46 -3.43
N LEU A 14 32.46 17.61 -2.81
CA LEU A 14 33.15 18.72 -3.44
C LEU A 14 34.56 18.34 -3.90
N GLY A 15 35.31 17.58 -3.09
CA GLY A 15 36.61 17.04 -3.46
C GLY A 15 36.52 16.07 -4.65
N GLY A 16 35.51 15.19 -4.67
CA GLY A 16 35.24 14.29 -5.80
C GLY A 16 34.87 15.04 -7.08
N VAL A 17 34.05 16.10 -6.98
CA VAL A 17 33.70 16.96 -8.12
C VAL A 17 34.92 17.75 -8.62
N ALA A 18 35.72 18.34 -7.74
CA ALA A 18 36.95 19.05 -8.10
C ALA A 18 37.98 18.11 -8.76
N LEU A 19 38.17 16.91 -8.22
CA LEU A 19 39.04 15.89 -8.83
C LEU A 19 38.51 15.43 -10.19
N SER A 20 37.19 15.29 -10.34
CA SER A 20 36.55 14.95 -11.62
C SER A 20 36.76 16.05 -12.66
N LEU A 21 36.58 17.33 -12.29
CA LEU A 21 36.84 18.49 -13.15
C LEU A 21 38.32 18.61 -13.53
N ALA A 22 39.24 18.32 -12.60
CA ALA A 22 40.68 18.32 -12.85
C ALA A 22 41.15 17.14 -13.72
N ALA A 23 40.58 15.95 -13.55
CA ALA A 23 40.79 14.82 -14.47
C ALA A 23 40.26 15.16 -15.87
N MET A 24 39.06 15.75 -15.92
CA MET A 24 38.46 16.34 -17.13
C MET A 24 39.15 17.64 -17.59
N ALA A 25 40.30 18.06 -17.04
CA ALA A 25 41.10 19.14 -17.60
C ALA A 25 42.16 18.63 -18.61
N LYS A 26 42.59 17.37 -18.48
CA LYS A 26 43.64 16.78 -19.33
C LYS A 26 43.06 16.32 -20.69
N PRO A 27 43.59 16.79 -21.85
CA PRO A 27 43.04 16.46 -23.17
C PRO A 27 43.00 14.95 -23.47
N THR A 28 44.00 14.18 -23.05
CA THR A 28 44.03 12.71 -23.24
C THR A 28 42.98 11.98 -22.42
N LEU A 29 42.70 12.43 -21.20
CA LEU A 29 41.62 11.90 -20.37
C LEU A 29 40.24 12.30 -20.91
N ARG A 30 40.07 13.54 -21.39
CA ARG A 30 38.87 13.95 -22.15
C ARG A 30 38.64 13.05 -23.37
N PHE A 31 39.68 12.83 -24.17
CA PHE A 31 39.58 12.03 -25.39
C PHE A 31 39.25 10.56 -25.09
N ASN A 32 39.94 9.95 -24.12
CA ASN A 32 39.71 8.55 -23.74
C ASN A 32 38.36 8.35 -23.04
N ALA A 33 37.91 9.30 -22.20
CA ALA A 33 36.55 9.26 -21.65
C ALA A 33 35.51 9.45 -22.75
N GLY A 34 35.75 10.36 -23.70
CA GLY A 34 34.87 10.61 -24.83
C GLY A 34 34.80 9.47 -25.85
N SER A 35 35.84 8.64 -25.97
CA SER A 35 35.78 7.42 -26.79
C SER A 35 35.08 6.27 -26.06
N VAL A 36 35.39 6.04 -24.77
CA VAL A 36 34.74 5.01 -23.94
C VAL A 36 33.24 5.28 -23.74
N LEU A 37 32.85 6.54 -23.52
CA LEU A 37 31.44 6.95 -23.43
C LEU A 37 30.77 7.12 -24.81
N GLY A 38 31.47 6.87 -25.91
CA GLY A 38 30.94 6.99 -27.26
C GLY A 38 30.52 8.42 -27.66
N VAL A 39 31.01 9.45 -26.99
CA VAL A 39 30.72 10.87 -27.28
C VAL A 39 31.45 11.35 -28.54
N ASN A 40 32.66 10.83 -28.81
CA ASN A 40 33.51 11.25 -29.92
C ASN A 40 33.08 10.70 -31.30
N VAL A 41 32.02 9.89 -31.38
CA VAL A 41 31.44 9.42 -32.66
C VAL A 41 30.19 10.24 -33.04
N PRO A 42 29.81 10.32 -34.33
CA PRO A 42 28.60 11.03 -34.75
C PRO A 42 27.35 10.61 -33.97
N GLY A 43 26.63 11.60 -33.42
CA GLY A 43 25.48 11.38 -32.54
C GLY A 43 25.81 10.97 -31.10
N GLY A 44 27.09 10.90 -30.73
CA GLY A 44 27.56 10.44 -29.41
C GLY A 44 26.97 11.20 -28.23
N THR A 45 26.95 12.54 -28.28
CA THR A 45 26.33 13.39 -27.26
C THR A 45 24.84 13.08 -27.06
N TRP A 46 24.10 12.84 -28.15
CA TRP A 46 22.68 12.48 -28.08
C TRP A 46 22.47 11.08 -27.50
N ARG A 47 23.35 10.11 -27.81
CA ARG A 47 23.35 8.78 -27.18
C ARG A 47 23.62 8.88 -25.68
N LEU A 48 24.61 9.67 -25.26
CA LEU A 48 24.90 9.90 -23.84
C LEU A 48 23.72 10.58 -23.13
N LEU A 49 23.11 11.60 -23.73
CA LEU A 49 21.94 12.28 -23.17
C LEU A 49 20.74 11.33 -23.03
N ALA A 50 20.47 10.50 -24.05
CA ALA A 50 19.43 9.49 -24.01
C ALA A 50 19.69 8.41 -22.94
N LEU A 51 20.93 7.95 -22.78
CA LEU A 51 21.32 7.02 -21.72
C LEU A 51 21.16 7.62 -20.32
N VAL A 52 21.55 8.89 -20.13
CA VAL A 52 21.35 9.61 -18.86
C VAL A 52 19.86 9.76 -18.59
N LEU A 53 19.06 10.24 -19.54
CA LEU A 53 17.61 10.39 -19.41
C LEU A 53 16.92 9.04 -19.10
N ALA A 54 17.36 7.96 -19.73
CA ALA A 54 16.86 6.62 -19.45
C ALA A 54 17.21 6.18 -18.02
N LEU A 55 18.47 6.23 -17.60
CA LEU A 55 18.90 5.83 -16.25
C LEU A 55 18.20 6.66 -15.16
N VAL A 56 18.05 7.96 -15.39
CA VAL A 56 17.37 8.91 -14.49
C VAL A 56 15.85 8.62 -14.38
N ASN A 57 15.27 7.92 -15.36
CA ASN A 57 13.87 7.47 -15.36
C ASN A 57 13.73 5.94 -15.32
N LEU A 58 14.70 5.21 -14.73
CA LEU A 58 14.70 3.74 -14.67
C LEU A 58 13.39 3.14 -14.11
N LYS A 59 12.74 3.83 -13.16
CA LYS A 59 11.44 3.45 -12.58
C LYS A 59 10.33 3.31 -13.63
N ASN A 60 10.41 4.06 -14.72
CA ASN A 60 9.42 4.17 -15.79
C ASN A 60 9.73 3.28 -17.00
N TRP A 61 10.82 2.51 -16.98
CA TRP A 61 11.14 1.61 -18.09
C TRP A 61 10.08 0.50 -18.25
N PRO A 62 9.89 -0.03 -19.48
CA PRO A 62 9.10 -1.23 -19.71
C PRO A 62 9.46 -2.34 -18.71
N PHE A 63 8.42 -3.02 -18.21
CA PHE A 63 8.51 -4.09 -17.21
C PHE A 63 9.09 -3.70 -15.82
N VAL A 64 9.59 -2.48 -15.57
CA VAL A 64 10.11 -2.15 -14.22
C VAL A 64 9.01 -2.05 -13.16
N TRP A 65 7.80 -1.56 -13.50
CA TRP A 65 6.62 -1.70 -12.62
C TRP A 65 6.30 -3.17 -12.30
N HIS A 66 6.29 -4.04 -13.32
CA HIS A 66 6.07 -5.47 -13.16
C HIS A 66 7.13 -6.11 -12.25
N TYR A 67 8.42 -5.79 -12.44
CA TYR A 67 9.50 -6.23 -11.57
C TYR A 67 9.29 -5.79 -10.12
N ARG A 68 8.91 -4.53 -9.88
CA ARG A 68 8.60 -4.02 -8.52
C ARG A 68 7.44 -4.80 -7.89
N LEU A 69 6.39 -5.08 -8.65
CA LEU A 69 5.20 -5.80 -8.20
C LEU A 69 5.53 -7.26 -7.86
N PHE A 70 6.08 -8.02 -8.81
CA PHE A 70 6.42 -9.42 -8.60
C PHE A 70 7.52 -9.61 -7.56
N LYS A 71 8.48 -8.67 -7.44
CA LYS A 71 9.46 -8.65 -6.33
C LYS A 71 8.77 -8.55 -4.97
N SER A 72 7.79 -7.67 -4.80
CA SER A 72 7.07 -7.52 -3.53
C SER A 72 6.27 -8.78 -3.16
N LEU A 73 5.59 -9.37 -4.14
CA LEU A 73 4.85 -10.63 -4.02
C LEU A 73 5.77 -11.81 -3.65
N ILE A 74 6.81 -12.05 -4.45
CA ILE A 74 7.78 -13.15 -4.25
C ILE A 74 8.52 -12.99 -2.92
N TYR A 75 8.92 -11.76 -2.58
CA TYR A 75 9.62 -11.50 -1.32
C TYR A 75 8.77 -11.91 -0.11
N HIS A 76 7.51 -11.48 -0.04
CA HIS A 76 6.66 -11.82 1.10
C HIS A 76 6.26 -13.29 1.12
N LEU A 77 5.85 -13.87 -0.01
CA LEU A 77 5.46 -15.29 -0.06
C LEU A 77 6.61 -16.24 0.30
N PHE A 78 7.81 -16.03 -0.27
CA PHE A 78 8.87 -17.05 -0.24
C PHE A 78 10.13 -16.65 0.53
N ILE A 79 10.48 -15.36 0.62
CA ILE A 79 11.80 -14.91 1.12
C ILE A 79 11.73 -14.39 2.56
N GLN A 80 10.67 -13.65 2.93
CA GLN A 80 10.50 -13.03 4.23
C GLN A 80 10.37 -14.10 5.35
N PRO A 81 11.36 -14.26 6.25
CA PRO A 81 11.30 -15.27 7.31
C PRO A 81 10.28 -14.96 8.40
N THR A 82 9.96 -13.69 8.65
CA THR A 82 9.13 -13.28 9.79
C THR A 82 7.64 -13.44 9.47
N THR A 83 6.92 -14.22 10.28
CA THR A 83 5.45 -14.30 10.29
C THR A 83 4.85 -13.08 11.02
N LEU A 84 3.59 -12.77 10.73
CA LEU A 84 2.83 -11.74 11.43
C LEU A 84 1.92 -12.35 12.49
N THR A 85 1.68 -11.58 13.55
CA THR A 85 0.74 -11.84 14.63
C THR A 85 -0.53 -10.97 14.47
N PRO A 86 -1.67 -11.34 15.09
CA PRO A 86 -2.88 -10.51 15.09
C PRO A 86 -2.65 -9.06 15.55
N SER A 87 -1.75 -8.83 16.50
CA SER A 87 -1.31 -7.49 16.92
C SER A 87 -0.73 -6.60 15.80
N SER A 88 -0.34 -7.19 14.66
CA SER A 88 0.12 -6.45 13.47
C SER A 88 -0.99 -6.14 12.45
N LEU A 89 -2.23 -6.61 12.64
CA LEU A 89 -3.34 -6.54 11.67
C LEU A 89 -3.59 -5.13 11.10
N PHE A 90 -3.64 -4.12 11.98
CA PHE A 90 -3.86 -2.71 11.61
C PHE A 90 -2.55 -1.90 11.53
N SER A 91 -1.38 -2.53 11.69
CA SER A 91 -0.08 -1.83 11.65
C SER A 91 0.27 -1.37 10.23
N PRO A 92 0.89 -0.19 10.06
CA PRO A 92 1.29 0.29 8.74
C PRO A 92 2.53 -0.41 8.21
N LEU A 93 2.46 -0.90 6.98
CA LEU A 93 3.63 -1.23 6.18
C LEU A 93 4.13 0.03 5.48
N ILE A 94 5.45 0.26 5.52
CA ILE A 94 6.09 1.46 4.97
C ILE A 94 6.92 1.08 3.73
N THR A 95 6.60 1.68 2.58
CA THR A 95 7.48 1.67 1.40
C THR A 95 8.13 3.04 1.19
N THR A 96 9.17 3.10 0.37
CA THR A 96 9.89 4.34 0.01
C THR A 96 9.97 4.50 -1.49
N SER A 97 9.68 5.69 -2.01
CA SER A 97 9.75 6.00 -3.44
C SER A 97 10.19 7.45 -3.69
N HIS A 98 10.21 7.85 -4.96
CA HIS A 98 10.49 9.21 -5.44
C HIS A 98 9.78 9.44 -6.77
N THR A 99 9.78 10.69 -7.24
CA THR A 99 9.19 11.12 -8.52
C THR A 99 10.29 11.34 -9.58
N PRO A 100 10.54 10.42 -10.53
CA PRO A 100 11.31 10.73 -11.73
C PRO A 100 10.63 11.81 -12.58
N ILE A 101 11.36 12.44 -13.48
CA ILE A 101 10.81 13.47 -14.38
C ILE A 101 9.82 12.89 -15.40
N ALA A 102 9.89 11.59 -15.70
CA ALA A 102 8.86 10.86 -16.44
C ALA A 102 7.61 10.51 -15.59
N GLU A 103 7.54 10.92 -14.32
CA GLU A 103 6.31 10.91 -13.50
C GLU A 103 5.76 12.31 -13.21
N THR A 104 6.35 13.38 -13.75
CA THR A 104 5.84 14.75 -13.53
C THR A 104 4.82 15.17 -14.57
N ASP A 105 3.88 16.02 -14.17
CA ASP A 105 2.94 16.72 -15.04
C ASP A 105 3.57 17.99 -15.68
N TYR A 106 2.75 18.77 -16.38
CA TYR A 106 3.16 20.05 -16.97
C TYR A 106 3.52 21.12 -15.93
N ASN A 107 3.10 20.96 -14.66
CA ASN A 107 3.49 21.82 -13.53
C ASN A 107 4.82 21.38 -12.89
N PHE A 108 5.51 20.38 -13.45
CA PHE A 108 6.72 19.75 -12.89
C PHE A 108 6.53 19.11 -11.50
N HIS A 109 5.31 18.72 -11.15
CA HIS A 109 4.99 17.98 -9.92
C HIS A 109 4.53 16.57 -10.22
N LYS A 110 4.59 15.65 -9.24
CA LYS A 110 4.15 14.26 -9.44
C LYS A 110 2.73 14.22 -9.99
N SER A 111 2.56 13.72 -11.21
CA SER A 111 1.28 13.64 -11.90
C SER A 111 0.32 12.72 -11.14
N ASN A 112 -0.95 13.15 -11.01
CA ASN A 112 -1.98 12.49 -10.21
C ASN A 112 -2.16 11.01 -10.56
N SER A 113 -2.06 10.63 -11.84
CA SER A 113 -2.15 9.23 -12.30
C SER A 113 -0.99 8.35 -11.80
N THR A 114 0.18 8.95 -11.56
CA THR A 114 1.39 8.21 -11.17
C THR A 114 1.46 7.90 -9.68
N TYR A 115 0.50 8.34 -8.86
CA TYR A 115 0.37 7.87 -7.48
C TYR A 115 -0.08 6.40 -7.44
N PHE A 116 -0.95 5.99 -8.35
CA PHE A 116 -1.49 4.63 -8.40
C PHE A 116 -0.40 3.57 -8.64
N THR A 117 0.58 3.86 -9.50
CA THR A 117 1.70 2.94 -9.81
C THR A 117 2.59 2.61 -8.60
N ASP A 118 2.61 3.45 -7.57
CA ASP A 118 3.31 3.21 -6.30
C ASP A 118 2.38 2.71 -5.18
N LEU A 119 1.10 3.05 -5.24
CA LEU A 119 0.05 2.44 -4.42
C LEU A 119 -0.06 0.94 -4.74
N ASP A 120 0.07 0.51 -5.98
CA ASP A 120 0.08 -0.92 -6.34
C ASP A 120 1.15 -1.68 -5.55
N ILE A 121 2.40 -1.23 -5.64
CA ILE A 121 3.54 -1.88 -4.98
C ILE A 121 3.37 -1.89 -3.46
N SER A 122 2.84 -0.80 -2.88
CA SER A 122 2.65 -0.66 -1.43
C SER A 122 1.50 -1.51 -0.91
N ARG A 123 0.39 -1.60 -1.68
CA ARG A 123 -0.76 -2.44 -1.36
C ARG A 123 -0.44 -3.92 -1.56
N THR A 124 0.29 -4.31 -2.62
CA THR A 124 0.81 -5.69 -2.76
C THR A 124 1.74 -6.05 -1.60
N HIS A 125 2.65 -5.16 -1.19
CA HIS A 125 3.47 -5.42 -0.01
C HIS A 125 2.63 -5.68 1.26
N LEU A 126 1.60 -4.86 1.56
CA LEU A 126 0.75 -5.09 2.73
C LEU A 126 -0.09 -6.37 2.60
N VAL A 127 -0.85 -6.50 1.51
CA VAL A 127 -1.81 -7.59 1.29
C VAL A 127 -1.12 -8.95 1.30
N THR A 128 0.01 -9.07 0.59
CA THR A 128 0.76 -10.33 0.56
C THR A 128 1.40 -10.65 1.93
N ALA A 129 1.80 -9.64 2.72
CA ALA A 129 2.31 -9.88 4.06
C ALA A 129 1.21 -10.35 5.03
N LEU A 130 0.05 -9.67 5.04
CA LEU A 130 -1.09 -10.04 5.88
C LEU A 130 -1.64 -11.42 5.53
N LEU A 131 -1.86 -11.71 4.25
CA LEU A 131 -2.53 -12.95 3.80
C LEU A 131 -1.55 -14.11 3.50
N LYS A 132 -0.24 -13.95 3.73
CA LYS A 132 0.80 -14.95 3.43
C LYS A 132 0.42 -16.36 3.89
N GLN A 133 0.05 -16.50 5.16
CA GLN A 133 -0.15 -17.79 5.82
C GLN A 133 -1.37 -18.52 5.20
N GLY A 134 -2.44 -17.78 4.89
CA GLY A 134 -3.62 -18.30 4.19
C GLY A 134 -3.38 -18.61 2.71
N ILE A 135 -2.53 -17.83 2.02
CA ILE A 135 -2.13 -18.11 0.63
C ILE A 135 -1.24 -19.37 0.53
N ARG A 136 -0.38 -19.61 1.53
CA ARG A 136 0.53 -20.78 1.57
C ARG A 136 -0.13 -22.07 2.09
N GLY A 137 -1.36 -21.99 2.63
CA GLY A 137 -2.06 -23.15 3.20
C GLY A 137 -1.43 -23.69 4.48
N GLU A 138 -0.79 -22.83 5.28
CA GLU A 138 -0.11 -23.22 6.52
C GLU A 138 -1.14 -23.61 7.59
N LYS A 139 -1.20 -24.90 7.95
CA LYS A 139 -2.24 -25.46 8.83
C LYS A 139 -2.06 -25.01 10.29
N ARG A 140 -2.95 -24.15 10.79
CA ARG A 140 -3.30 -24.12 12.22
C ARG A 140 -4.17 -25.36 12.54
N ARG A 141 -4.06 -25.89 13.76
CA ARG A 141 -4.70 -27.16 14.15
C ARG A 141 -5.83 -26.92 15.17
N GLU A 142 -7.06 -26.90 14.66
CA GLU A 142 -8.37 -26.98 15.36
C GLU A 142 -8.68 -25.88 16.40
N ALA A 143 -9.94 -25.59 16.75
CA ALA A 143 -11.25 -26.19 16.37
C ALA A 143 -12.30 -25.06 16.16
N MET A 144 -13.50 -25.24 15.58
CA MET A 144 -14.09 -26.38 14.86
C MET A 144 -14.98 -25.87 13.69
N THR A 145 -16.17 -26.43 13.50
CA THR A 145 -16.97 -26.49 12.25
C THR A 145 -18.24 -25.61 12.28
N GLU A 146 -18.76 -25.01 11.21
CA GLU A 146 -18.37 -24.90 9.77
C GLU A 146 -18.36 -26.19 8.91
N GLU A 147 -19.06 -27.24 9.31
CA GLU A 147 -18.85 -28.65 8.87
C GLU A 147 -18.68 -28.89 7.35
N GLU A 148 -19.54 -28.31 6.51
CA GLU A 148 -19.50 -28.53 5.04
C GLU A 148 -18.79 -27.39 4.29
N TRP A 149 -18.70 -26.20 4.87
CA TRP A 149 -17.80 -25.15 4.38
C TRP A 149 -16.34 -25.60 4.49
N PHE A 150 -16.06 -26.42 5.52
CA PHE A 150 -14.86 -27.21 5.74
C PHE A 150 -14.52 -28.22 4.62
N ALA A 151 -15.38 -28.42 3.61
CA ALA A 151 -15.12 -29.31 2.46
C ALA A 151 -14.74 -28.53 1.18
N ALA A 152 -15.55 -27.55 0.75
CA ALA A 152 -15.34 -26.86 -0.53
C ALA A 152 -14.36 -25.68 -0.43
N ALA A 153 -14.42 -24.92 0.68
CA ALA A 153 -13.58 -23.75 0.85
C ALA A 153 -12.13 -24.12 1.24
N THR A 154 -11.89 -25.36 1.67
CA THR A 154 -10.64 -25.87 2.28
C THR A 154 -9.67 -26.57 1.34
N GLU A 155 -10.07 -27.02 0.14
CA GLU A 155 -9.09 -27.54 -0.83
C GLU A 155 -7.99 -26.51 -1.11
N PRO A 156 -6.69 -26.89 -1.12
CA PRO A 156 -5.59 -25.98 -1.41
C PRO A 156 -5.75 -25.31 -2.78
N GLY A 157 -5.77 -23.98 -2.82
CA GLY A 157 -5.97 -23.24 -4.05
C GLY A 157 -5.56 -21.77 -3.93
N ASN A 158 -5.09 -21.21 -5.04
CA ASN A 158 -4.55 -19.85 -5.08
C ASN A 158 -5.65 -18.82 -4.79
N LEU A 159 -5.51 -18.10 -3.67
CA LEU A 159 -6.30 -16.90 -3.40
C LEU A 159 -5.84 -15.77 -4.33
N LEU A 160 -6.77 -15.27 -5.15
CA LEU A 160 -6.59 -14.04 -5.93
C LEU A 160 -7.14 -12.87 -5.12
N ILE A 161 -6.36 -11.81 -4.93
CA ILE A 161 -6.84 -10.56 -4.33
C ILE A 161 -6.90 -9.50 -5.41
N ALA A 162 -8.11 -9.07 -5.77
CA ALA A 162 -8.37 -8.17 -6.89
C ALA A 162 -8.83 -6.79 -6.40
N LEU A 163 -8.32 -5.73 -7.02
CA LEU A 163 -8.75 -4.35 -6.77
C LEU A 163 -10.15 -4.13 -7.33
N GLY A 164 -11.10 -3.72 -6.51
CA GLY A 164 -12.46 -3.34 -6.93
C GLY A 164 -12.54 -1.87 -7.34
N ALA A 165 -12.04 -0.98 -6.47
CA ALA A 165 -11.95 0.46 -6.73
C ALA A 165 -10.82 1.10 -5.90
N VAL A 166 -10.38 2.30 -6.31
CA VAL A 166 -9.45 3.16 -5.57
C VAL A 166 -9.87 4.64 -5.68
N SER A 167 -9.65 5.42 -4.62
CA SER A 167 -9.68 6.89 -4.63
C SER A 167 -8.36 7.44 -4.08
N CYS A 168 -7.98 8.65 -4.49
CA CYS A 168 -6.83 9.38 -3.95
C CYS A 168 -7.14 10.87 -3.84
N HIS A 169 -6.89 11.44 -2.66
CA HIS A 169 -7.03 12.86 -2.35
C HIS A 169 -5.64 13.47 -2.24
N PHE A 170 -5.36 14.49 -3.06
CA PHE A 170 -4.07 15.17 -3.12
C PHE A 170 -4.11 16.44 -2.27
N HIS A 171 -3.27 16.52 -1.24
CA HIS A 171 -3.23 17.64 -0.29
C HIS A 171 -2.08 18.60 -0.57
N ARG A 172 -0.94 18.07 -1.07
CA ARG A 172 0.27 18.83 -1.39
C ARG A 172 1.06 18.19 -2.54
N GLU A 173 1.73 19.02 -3.31
CA GLU A 173 2.60 18.62 -4.41
C GLU A 173 3.84 17.82 -3.96
N ILE A 174 4.32 16.93 -4.84
CA ILE A 174 5.60 16.22 -4.70
C ILE A 174 6.52 16.62 -5.85
N ALA A 175 7.53 17.43 -5.53
CA ALA A 175 8.54 17.92 -6.47
C ALA A 175 9.41 16.80 -7.09
N PRO A 176 10.09 17.06 -8.23
CA PRO A 176 10.93 16.07 -8.91
C PRO A 176 12.05 15.56 -7.98
N TYR A 177 12.28 14.25 -8.02
CA TYR A 177 13.24 13.49 -7.20
C TYR A 177 13.07 13.64 -5.68
N ARG A 178 12.04 14.32 -5.19
CA ARG A 178 11.68 14.34 -3.77
C ARG A 178 11.37 12.92 -3.32
N ARG A 179 12.02 12.48 -2.25
CA ARG A 179 11.76 11.18 -1.62
C ARG A 179 10.55 11.29 -0.70
N TYR A 180 9.69 10.29 -0.77
CA TYR A 180 8.53 10.13 0.08
C TYR A 180 8.42 8.68 0.55
N GLU A 181 7.70 8.50 1.65
CA GLU A 181 7.26 7.21 2.13
C GLU A 181 5.78 7.02 1.81
N ILE A 182 5.36 5.76 1.67
CA ILE A 182 3.95 5.39 1.58
C ILE A 182 3.67 4.48 2.77
N TRP A 183 2.83 4.98 3.68
CA TRP A 183 2.39 4.25 4.87
C TRP A 183 1.02 3.63 4.57
N THR A 184 0.99 2.33 4.36
CA THR A 184 -0.18 1.56 3.91
C THR A 184 -0.62 0.60 5.01
N ARG A 185 -1.87 0.72 5.49
CA ARG A 185 -2.45 -0.15 6.53
C ARG A 185 -3.82 -0.69 6.14
N LEU A 186 -4.24 -1.77 6.80
CA LEU A 186 -5.65 -2.16 6.81
C LEU A 186 -6.47 -1.07 7.53
N LEU A 187 -7.57 -0.65 6.91
CA LEU A 187 -8.53 0.26 7.52
C LEU A 187 -9.65 -0.53 8.20
N THR A 188 -10.29 -1.45 7.47
CA THR A 188 -11.45 -2.24 7.93
C THR A 188 -11.81 -3.32 6.89
N TRP A 189 -12.87 -4.08 7.16
CA TRP A 189 -13.54 -4.96 6.19
C TRP A 189 -15.05 -5.05 6.42
N ASP A 190 -15.79 -5.24 5.32
CA ASP A 190 -17.19 -5.68 5.35
C ASP A 190 -17.30 -7.18 4.97
N ARG A 191 -18.48 -7.66 4.56
CA ARG A 191 -18.74 -9.05 4.16
C ARG A 191 -18.06 -9.49 2.84
N LYS A 192 -17.59 -8.54 2.02
CA LYS A 192 -17.12 -8.71 0.62
C LYS A 192 -15.78 -8.00 0.36
N TRP A 193 -15.55 -6.84 0.97
CA TRP A 193 -14.45 -5.94 0.66
C TRP A 193 -13.49 -5.75 1.84
N LEU A 194 -12.19 -5.89 1.55
CA LEU A 194 -11.08 -5.51 2.41
C LEU A 194 -10.68 -4.06 2.07
N TYR A 195 -10.79 -3.13 3.01
CA TYR A 195 -10.50 -1.71 2.79
C TYR A 195 -9.11 -1.34 3.29
N ILE A 196 -8.31 -0.77 2.39
CA ILE A 196 -6.90 -0.43 2.65
C ILE A 196 -6.72 1.07 2.48
N VAL A 197 -6.11 1.71 3.49
CA VAL A 197 -5.75 3.14 3.45
C VAL A 197 -4.25 3.28 3.23
N SER A 198 -3.83 4.32 2.52
CA SER A 198 -2.42 4.61 2.20
C SER A 198 -2.15 6.11 2.20
N HIS A 199 -1.10 6.53 2.91
CA HIS A 199 -0.70 7.94 3.01
C HIS A 199 0.68 8.14 2.40
N PHE A 200 0.79 9.06 1.43
CA PHE A 200 2.07 9.55 0.94
C PHE A 200 2.57 10.62 1.90
N VAL A 201 3.77 10.45 2.46
CA VAL A 201 4.33 11.36 3.48
C VAL A 201 5.78 11.72 3.18
N GLU A 202 6.24 12.84 3.71
CA GLU A 202 7.65 13.24 3.65
C GLU A 202 8.56 12.18 4.29
N ALA A 203 9.59 11.74 3.56
CA ALA A 203 10.44 10.63 4.01
C ALA A 203 11.20 10.97 5.31
N GLY A 204 11.09 10.11 6.31
CA GLY A 204 11.61 10.33 7.67
C GLY A 204 10.86 11.38 8.50
N ALA A 205 9.68 11.84 8.07
CA ALA A 205 8.85 12.75 8.86
C ALA A 205 8.11 12.05 10.01
N PHE A 206 7.82 10.76 9.84
CA PHE A 206 7.16 9.89 10.81
C PHE A 206 8.11 8.74 11.17
N VAL A 207 8.07 8.28 12.42
CA VAL A 207 8.96 7.22 12.92
C VAL A 207 8.11 6.18 13.65
N PRO A 208 8.11 4.90 13.21
CA PRO A 208 7.40 3.84 13.92
C PRO A 208 8.20 3.37 15.14
N GLU A 209 7.51 2.87 16.15
CA GLU A 209 8.10 2.30 17.38
C GLU A 209 8.94 1.04 17.12
N GLY A 210 8.67 0.33 16.03
CA GLY A 210 9.36 -0.90 15.63
C GLY A 210 9.04 -1.33 14.20
N TYR A 211 9.53 -2.51 13.81
CA TYR A 211 9.28 -3.13 12.52
C TYR A 211 8.96 -4.62 12.70
N ALA A 212 7.68 -4.99 12.82
CA ALA A 212 7.25 -6.38 13.03
C ALA A 212 7.83 -7.36 11.99
N LEU A 213 7.93 -6.94 10.72
CA LEU A 213 8.49 -7.72 9.62
C LEU A 213 10.03 -7.66 9.50
N GLN A 214 10.71 -6.83 10.28
CA GLN A 214 12.18 -6.73 10.31
C GLN A 214 12.68 -6.39 11.74
N PRO A 215 12.47 -7.25 12.75
CA PRO A 215 12.78 -6.93 14.16
C PRO A 215 14.26 -6.60 14.41
N TRP A 216 15.18 -7.02 13.53
CA TRP A 216 16.59 -6.66 13.56
C TRP A 216 16.89 -5.20 13.13
N LYS A 217 15.92 -4.49 12.55
CA LYS A 217 16.08 -3.13 12.03
C LYS A 217 15.92 -2.10 13.15
N LYS A 218 17.04 -1.56 13.63
CA LYS A 218 17.05 -0.47 14.62
C LYS A 218 16.25 0.76 14.14
N VAL A 219 15.28 1.17 14.95
CA VAL A 219 14.54 2.44 14.78
C VAL A 219 15.50 3.63 14.88
N ARG A 220 15.18 4.72 14.16
CA ARG A 220 16.02 5.93 14.08
C ARG A 220 15.23 7.19 14.42
N GLY A 221 14.91 7.30 15.70
CA GLY A 221 14.22 8.42 16.33
C GLY A 221 13.76 8.00 17.72
N LYS A 222 13.02 8.88 18.39
CA LYS A 222 12.10 8.50 19.45
C LYS A 222 10.67 8.80 18.97
N TRP A 223 9.72 8.03 19.47
CA TRP A 223 8.37 8.55 19.63
C TRP A 223 8.37 9.45 20.86
N GLU A 224 7.77 10.63 20.74
CA GLU A 224 7.68 11.66 21.78
C GLU A 224 6.23 12.15 21.80
N ASP A 225 5.71 12.55 22.95
CA ASP A 225 4.29 12.92 23.10
C ASP A 225 3.95 14.18 22.30
N LEU A 226 3.42 13.98 21.09
CA LEU A 226 3.15 15.03 20.11
C LEU A 226 2.11 16.02 20.62
N SER A 227 2.52 17.28 20.79
CA SER A 227 1.62 18.40 21.06
C SER A 227 0.65 18.61 19.89
N GLU A 228 -0.45 19.32 20.11
CA GLU A 228 -1.40 19.63 19.03
C GLU A 228 -0.74 20.41 17.88
N SER A 229 0.21 21.30 18.21
CA SER A 229 1.08 21.98 17.25
C SER A 229 1.95 21.02 16.42
N ASP A 230 2.49 19.97 17.04
CA ASP A 230 3.31 18.97 16.32
C ASP A 230 2.45 18.08 15.43
N ARG A 231 1.26 17.68 15.89
CA ARG A 231 0.27 16.93 15.09
C ARG A 231 -0.10 17.73 13.84
N LYS A 232 -0.45 19.01 13.99
CA LYS A 232 -0.76 19.94 12.89
C LYS A 232 0.43 20.23 11.97
N ALA A 233 1.65 20.14 12.49
CA ALA A 233 2.88 20.22 11.70
C ALA A 233 3.20 18.91 10.95
N LEU A 234 2.74 17.75 11.44
CA LEU A 234 2.86 16.45 10.79
C LEU A 234 1.77 16.20 9.74
N GLU A 235 0.52 16.63 9.98
CA GLU A 235 -0.56 16.65 8.97
C GLU A 235 -0.10 17.35 7.68
N ARG A 236 0.56 18.50 7.83
CA ARG A 236 1.17 19.26 6.73
C ARG A 236 2.27 18.51 5.97
N LYS A 237 2.78 17.39 6.48
CA LYS A 237 3.78 16.53 5.81
C LYS A 237 3.16 15.33 5.08
N VAL A 238 1.83 15.20 5.11
CA VAL A 238 1.09 14.29 4.23
C VAL A 238 0.90 14.98 2.87
N PHE A 239 1.30 14.32 1.78
CA PHE A 239 1.11 14.77 0.41
C PHE A 239 -0.23 14.33 -0.16
N ALA A 240 -0.63 13.08 0.10
CA ALA A 240 -1.87 12.51 -0.40
C ALA A 240 -2.37 11.38 0.50
N SER A 241 -3.69 11.17 0.52
CA SER A 241 -4.36 10.04 1.19
C SER A 241 -5.18 9.25 0.18
N SER A 242 -5.06 7.93 0.17
CA SER A 242 -5.78 7.03 -0.73
C SER A 242 -6.51 5.93 0.05
N ILE A 243 -7.70 5.56 -0.43
CA ILE A 243 -8.46 4.40 0.03
C ILE A 243 -8.73 3.47 -1.16
N ALA A 244 -8.68 2.16 -0.93
CA ALA A 244 -8.94 1.14 -1.93
C ALA A 244 -9.76 -0.02 -1.35
N LYS A 245 -10.71 -0.55 -2.12
CA LYS A 245 -11.48 -1.76 -1.76
C LYS A 245 -11.03 -2.96 -2.59
N TYR A 246 -10.72 -4.07 -1.91
CA TYR A 246 -10.21 -5.31 -2.50
C TYR A 246 -11.15 -6.48 -2.23
N VAL A 247 -11.37 -7.33 -3.23
CA VAL A 247 -12.10 -8.58 -3.08
C VAL A 247 -11.13 -9.75 -3.06
N VAL A 248 -11.29 -10.65 -2.09
CA VAL A 248 -10.57 -11.93 -2.03
C VAL A 248 -11.38 -12.98 -2.79
N LYS A 249 -10.74 -13.77 -3.65
CA LYS A 249 -11.39 -14.80 -4.47
C LYS A 249 -10.66 -16.13 -4.46
N LYS A 250 -11.42 -17.23 -4.45
CA LYS A 250 -10.96 -18.60 -4.73
C LYS A 250 -11.56 -19.02 -6.08
N GLY A 251 -10.81 -18.80 -7.16
CA GLY A 251 -11.34 -18.95 -8.52
C GLY A 251 -12.49 -17.97 -8.81
N ARG A 252 -13.72 -18.48 -9.01
CA ARG A 252 -14.92 -17.66 -9.19
C ARG A 252 -15.60 -17.27 -7.87
N LEU A 253 -15.37 -18.01 -6.79
CA LEU A 253 -15.97 -17.74 -5.47
C LEU A 253 -15.36 -16.48 -4.85
N THR A 254 -16.19 -15.61 -4.29
CA THR A 254 -15.74 -14.51 -3.41
C THR A 254 -15.63 -15.04 -1.98
N VAL A 255 -14.50 -14.78 -1.32
CA VAL A 255 -14.23 -15.20 0.06
C VAL A 255 -14.39 -13.97 0.97
N PRO A 256 -15.22 -14.02 2.03
CA PRO A 256 -15.32 -12.93 2.99
C PRO A 256 -13.95 -12.54 3.58
N PRO A 257 -13.65 -11.23 3.71
CA PRO A 257 -12.36 -10.77 4.22
C PRO A 257 -12.03 -11.29 5.62
N GLU A 258 -13.02 -11.43 6.50
CA GLU A 258 -12.85 -11.95 7.86
C GLU A 258 -12.26 -13.37 7.83
N MET A 259 -12.90 -14.27 7.07
CA MET A 259 -12.45 -15.64 6.83
C MET A 259 -11.05 -15.71 6.19
N ALA A 260 -10.72 -14.76 5.31
CA ALA A 260 -9.38 -14.68 4.72
C ALA A 260 -8.31 -14.28 5.74
N LEU A 261 -8.65 -13.41 6.71
CA LEU A 261 -7.78 -13.00 7.81
C LEU A 261 -7.64 -14.10 8.89
N GLU A 262 -8.72 -14.82 9.21
CA GLU A 262 -8.70 -16.00 10.10
C GLU A 262 -7.79 -17.10 9.54
N ARG A 263 -7.95 -17.44 8.26
CA ARG A 263 -7.07 -18.37 7.52
C ARG A 263 -5.61 -17.92 7.47
N ALA A 264 -5.37 -16.61 7.53
CA ALA A 264 -4.03 -16.05 7.59
C ALA A 264 -3.48 -15.90 9.02
N MET A 265 -4.19 -16.38 10.04
CA MET A 265 -3.86 -16.26 11.47
C MET A 265 -3.68 -14.80 11.92
N MET A 266 -4.39 -13.88 11.27
CA MET A 266 -4.33 -12.44 11.54
C MET A 266 -5.45 -11.92 12.45
N LEU A 267 -6.45 -12.76 12.79
CA LEU A 267 -7.43 -12.47 13.83
C LEU A 267 -7.12 -13.24 15.13
N PRO A 268 -7.45 -12.68 16.31
CA PRO A 268 -7.42 -13.42 17.58
C PRO A 268 -8.50 -14.52 17.60
N PRO A 269 -8.47 -15.45 18.57
CA PRO A 269 -9.54 -16.42 18.76
C PRO A 269 -10.90 -15.75 18.96
N ARG A 270 -11.92 -16.29 18.30
CA ARG A 270 -13.32 -15.85 18.34
C ARG A 270 -14.00 -16.34 19.65
N PRO A 271 -14.70 -15.50 20.41
CA PRO A 271 -15.46 -15.94 21.58
C PRO A 271 -16.58 -16.91 21.19
N THR A 272 -16.77 -17.95 22.02
CA THR A 272 -17.77 -19.02 21.81
C THR A 272 -19.16 -18.43 21.56
N GLY A 273 -19.88 -18.96 20.56
CA GLY A 273 -21.22 -18.48 20.19
C GLY A 273 -21.26 -17.22 19.30
N THR A 274 -20.13 -16.57 19.01
CA THR A 274 -20.11 -15.40 18.12
C THR A 274 -20.29 -15.78 16.65
N LYS A 275 -21.49 -15.55 16.11
CA LYS A 275 -21.84 -15.78 14.70
C LYS A 275 -20.86 -15.13 13.71
N VAL A 276 -20.71 -15.70 12.52
CA VAL A 276 -19.97 -15.08 11.41
C VAL A 276 -20.84 -14.02 10.73
N ASP A 277 -20.25 -12.88 10.34
CA ASP A 277 -20.89 -11.83 9.53
C ASP A 277 -21.17 -12.34 8.08
N GLY A 278 -22.11 -13.27 7.97
CA GLY A 278 -22.39 -14.05 6.77
C GLY A 278 -23.54 -15.06 6.93
N GLU A 279 -23.93 -15.43 8.16
CA GLU A 279 -24.97 -16.44 8.45
C GLU A 279 -26.41 -16.08 8.03
N SER A 280 -26.64 -14.97 7.33
CA SER A 280 -27.97 -14.56 6.85
C SER A 280 -27.87 -13.66 5.61
N ALA A 281 -27.90 -14.27 4.42
CA ALA A 281 -28.36 -13.68 3.15
C ALA A 281 -28.26 -14.69 1.98
N GLU A 282 -29.14 -15.70 1.94
CA GLU A 282 -29.55 -16.28 0.64
C GLU A 282 -30.96 -15.76 0.30
N ASN A 283 -31.08 -15.13 -0.87
CA ASN A 283 -32.32 -14.91 -1.64
C ASN A 283 -33.56 -14.37 -0.89
N ALA A 284 -33.60 -13.06 -0.61
CA ALA A 284 -34.87 -12.33 -0.42
C ALA A 284 -34.76 -10.83 -0.74
N ASP A 285 -35.64 -10.32 -1.59
CA ASP A 285 -36.23 -8.99 -1.40
C ASP A 285 -37.30 -9.12 -0.30
N GLY A 286 -37.37 -8.19 0.65
CA GLY A 286 -38.45 -8.16 1.65
C GLY A 286 -38.13 -7.38 2.92
N ASP A 287 -39.09 -6.58 3.38
CA ASP A 287 -39.03 -5.87 4.66
C ASP A 287 -39.16 -6.82 5.87
N GLY A 288 -38.51 -6.48 6.98
CA GLY A 288 -38.62 -7.22 8.25
C GLY A 288 -37.94 -6.51 9.42
N GLU A 289 -38.59 -6.50 10.59
CA GLU A 289 -38.15 -5.72 11.76
C GLU A 289 -37.00 -6.36 12.56
N SER A 290 -36.31 -5.54 13.36
CA SER A 290 -35.15 -5.91 14.18
C SER A 290 -35.53 -6.41 15.59
N PRO A 291 -35.17 -7.66 15.97
CA PRO A 291 -35.33 -8.15 17.34
C PRO A 291 -34.11 -7.81 18.24
N SER A 292 -34.25 -6.73 18.99
CA SER A 292 -33.83 -6.54 20.39
C SER A 292 -32.81 -7.48 21.07
N LYS A 293 -31.79 -6.84 21.69
CA LYS A 293 -31.25 -7.12 23.04
C LYS A 293 -31.41 -8.55 23.63
N MET A 294 -30.39 -9.43 23.53
CA MET A 294 -30.16 -10.47 24.57
C MET A 294 -28.78 -11.19 24.54
N VAL A 295 -27.65 -10.48 24.58
CA VAL A 295 -26.35 -11.05 25.02
C VAL A 295 -25.55 -9.97 25.77
N LEU A 296 -25.58 -9.96 27.11
CA LEU A 296 -24.84 -8.98 27.92
C LEU A 296 -24.59 -9.45 29.37
N GLU A 297 -24.19 -10.72 29.55
CA GLU A 297 -23.95 -11.29 30.89
C GLU A 297 -22.80 -12.33 30.94
N GLU A 298 -22.46 -12.98 29.83
CA GLU A 298 -21.47 -14.09 29.82
C GLU A 298 -20.00 -13.63 29.72
N SER A 299 -19.73 -12.34 29.45
CA SER A 299 -18.39 -11.78 29.24
C SER A 299 -17.58 -11.52 30.52
N LEU A 300 -17.84 -12.26 31.60
CA LEU A 300 -17.24 -12.04 32.94
C LEU A 300 -16.18 -13.08 33.34
N PHE A 301 -15.96 -14.13 32.54
CA PHE A 301 -15.12 -15.29 32.90
C PHE A 301 -14.11 -15.72 31.82
N ALA A 302 -13.48 -14.76 31.13
CA ALA A 302 -12.28 -15.02 30.34
C ALA A 302 -11.03 -14.82 31.21
N GLU A 303 -10.24 -15.86 31.44
CA GLU A 303 -9.04 -15.81 32.30
C GLU A 303 -7.90 -14.98 31.67
N ASP A 304 -7.11 -14.30 32.52
CA ASP A 304 -5.99 -13.41 32.15
C ASP A 304 -4.79 -14.16 31.49
N VAL A 305 -4.96 -14.56 30.22
CA VAL A 305 -3.82 -14.89 29.35
C VAL A 305 -3.07 -13.59 29.05
N LYS A 306 -1.83 -13.48 29.57
CA LYS A 306 -1.01 -12.25 29.61
C LYS A 306 -0.89 -11.46 28.29
N GLY A 307 -1.87 -10.60 28.04
CA GLY A 307 -1.71 -9.31 27.38
C GLY A 307 -1.20 -9.30 25.93
N ASP A 308 -1.85 -10.01 25.00
CA ASP A 308 -1.95 -9.45 23.65
C ASP A 308 -3.01 -8.34 23.70
N TYR A 309 -2.63 -7.11 23.34
CA TYR A 309 -3.49 -5.93 23.36
C TYR A 309 -4.67 -6.05 22.38
N TRP A 310 -4.62 -6.98 21.41
CA TRP A 310 -5.63 -7.14 20.35
C TRP A 310 -6.54 -8.35 20.58
N THR A 311 -7.44 -8.21 21.56
CA THR A 311 -8.60 -9.11 21.74
C THR A 311 -9.59 -9.00 20.57
N TRP A 312 -10.50 -9.96 20.45
CA TRP A 312 -11.51 -9.99 19.40
C TRP A 312 -12.39 -8.73 19.40
N GLU A 313 -12.75 -8.25 20.59
CA GLU A 313 -13.62 -7.10 20.81
C GLU A 313 -12.96 -5.83 20.27
N ARG A 314 -11.68 -5.58 20.61
CA ARG A 314 -10.96 -4.40 20.12
C ARG A 314 -10.68 -4.47 18.62
N VAL A 315 -10.45 -5.68 18.08
CA VAL A 315 -10.29 -5.88 16.63
C VAL A 315 -11.60 -5.54 15.89
N GLN A 316 -12.74 -5.98 16.41
CA GLN A 316 -14.06 -5.64 15.87
C GLN A 316 -14.43 -4.16 16.12
N GLU A 317 -13.91 -3.51 17.16
CA GLU A 317 -14.05 -2.08 17.40
C GLU A 317 -13.29 -1.22 16.37
N GLU A 318 -12.00 -1.46 16.13
CA GLU A 318 -11.22 -0.73 15.09
C GLU A 318 -11.81 -0.98 13.70
N ARG A 319 -12.26 -2.20 13.40
CA ARG A 319 -13.03 -2.52 12.19
C ARG A 319 -14.27 -1.62 12.08
N LYS A 320 -15.13 -1.56 13.11
CA LYS A 320 -16.35 -0.71 13.13
C LYS A 320 -16.02 0.79 13.06
N ASN A 321 -14.88 1.23 13.60
CA ASN A 321 -14.43 2.62 13.49
C ASN A 321 -13.97 2.96 12.06
N GLY A 322 -13.21 2.08 11.41
CA GLY A 322 -12.84 2.24 10.00
C GLY A 322 -14.03 2.10 9.03
N LEU A 323 -15.06 1.34 9.40
CA LEU A 323 -16.24 1.07 8.55
C LEU A 323 -16.96 2.35 8.14
N LYS A 324 -17.06 3.34 9.04
CA LYS A 324 -17.65 4.67 8.78
C LYS A 324 -17.04 5.38 7.56
N LEU A 325 -15.74 5.21 7.32
CA LEU A 325 -15.04 5.76 6.16
C LEU A 325 -15.13 4.84 4.93
N ALA A 326 -15.26 3.53 5.14
CA ALA A 326 -15.45 2.56 4.07
C ALA A 326 -16.84 2.67 3.43
N GLU A 327 -17.92 2.79 4.21
CA GLU A 327 -19.30 2.97 3.74
C GLU A 327 -19.45 4.27 2.94
N ALA A 328 -18.91 5.38 3.46
CA ALA A 328 -18.89 6.66 2.76
C ALA A 328 -18.11 6.59 1.43
N TYR A 329 -17.09 5.73 1.34
CA TYR A 329 -16.36 5.47 0.10
C TYR A 329 -17.08 4.48 -0.83
N ASP A 330 -17.75 3.46 -0.29
CA ASP A 330 -18.45 2.44 -1.06
C ASP A 330 -19.67 3.00 -1.79
N SER A 331 -20.35 3.99 -1.17
CA SER A 331 -21.49 4.71 -1.77
C SER A 331 -21.16 5.38 -3.11
N LEU A 332 -19.88 5.62 -3.43
CA LEU A 332 -19.45 6.09 -4.75
C LEU A 332 -19.68 5.08 -5.89
N GLU A 333 -19.96 3.80 -5.58
CA GLU A 333 -20.42 2.83 -6.60
C GLU A 333 -21.78 3.27 -7.22
N GLY A 334 -22.56 4.07 -6.50
CA GLY A 334 -23.78 4.71 -6.97
C GLY A 334 -23.58 5.74 -8.09
N LEU A 335 -22.35 6.22 -8.34
CA LEU A 335 -22.06 7.16 -9.43
C LEU A 335 -22.45 6.62 -10.82
N LYS A 336 -22.52 5.30 -10.99
CA LYS A 336 -23.05 4.66 -12.20
C LYS A 336 -24.48 5.11 -12.53
N GLY A 337 -25.31 5.38 -11.52
CA GLY A 337 -26.69 5.85 -11.68
C GLY A 337 -26.82 7.34 -12.08
N VAL A 338 -25.73 8.10 -12.03
CA VAL A 338 -25.69 9.52 -12.42
C VAL A 338 -25.36 9.70 -13.92
N PHE A 339 -25.03 8.61 -14.63
CA PHE A 339 -24.72 8.64 -16.05
C PHE A 339 -25.99 8.72 -16.90
N ALA A 340 -26.35 9.93 -17.35
CA ALA A 340 -27.52 10.22 -18.20
C ALA A 340 -27.42 9.68 -19.65
N GLY A 341 -26.37 8.93 -20.00
CA GLY A 341 -26.24 8.29 -21.31
C GLY A 341 -26.23 9.29 -22.47
N GLY A 342 -27.21 9.15 -23.36
CA GLY A 342 -27.41 10.02 -24.53
C GLY A 342 -28.51 11.06 -24.36
N GLU A 343 -28.97 11.32 -23.13
CA GLU A 343 -29.99 12.36 -22.87
C GLU A 343 -29.39 13.78 -22.96
N GLY A 344 -30.08 14.65 -23.69
CA GLY A 344 -29.65 16.04 -23.92
C GLY A 344 -28.74 16.21 -25.14
N VAL A 345 -28.00 17.33 -25.17
CA VAL A 345 -27.07 17.67 -26.26
C VAL A 345 -25.66 17.66 -25.72
N ALA A 346 -24.79 16.84 -26.30
CA ALA A 346 -23.36 16.83 -25.97
C ALA A 346 -22.70 18.16 -26.38
N MET A 347 -21.88 18.74 -25.50
CA MET A 347 -21.19 20.01 -25.78
C MET A 347 -20.13 19.91 -26.90
N GLY A 348 -19.66 18.71 -27.19
CA GLY A 348 -18.68 18.42 -28.23
C GLY A 348 -18.14 16.98 -28.12
N GLN A 349 -17.44 16.54 -29.16
CA GLN A 349 -16.64 15.32 -29.18
C GLN A 349 -15.25 15.69 -29.71
N TYR A 350 -14.21 15.13 -29.10
CA TYR A 350 -12.82 15.40 -29.44
C TYR A 350 -12.03 14.09 -29.37
N ASP A 351 -11.20 13.83 -30.38
CA ASP A 351 -10.32 12.66 -30.40
C ASP A 351 -9.01 12.97 -29.65
N ASP A 352 -8.50 12.01 -28.88
CA ASP A 352 -7.26 12.12 -28.10
C ASP A 352 -6.01 12.21 -29.01
N LEU A 353 -6.09 11.60 -30.19
CA LEU A 353 -5.04 11.56 -31.21
C LEU A 353 -5.59 11.99 -32.57
N ILE A 354 -4.70 12.50 -33.44
CA ILE A 354 -5.01 13.00 -34.80
C ILE A 354 -5.69 11.95 -35.69
N PHE A 355 -5.58 10.68 -35.34
CA PHE A 355 -6.32 9.58 -35.95
C PHE A 355 -7.10 8.86 -34.84
N GLY A 356 -8.43 8.95 -34.87
CA GLY A 356 -9.29 8.06 -34.10
C GLY A 356 -9.19 6.63 -34.65
N TRP A 357 -8.99 5.67 -33.75
CA TRP A 357 -8.88 4.22 -34.02
C TRP A 357 -9.89 3.44 -33.18
#